data_AF-T1HZX7-F1
#
_entry.id   AF-T1HZX7-F1
#
_cell.length_a   1.000
_cell.length_b   1.000
_cell.length_c   1.000
_cell.angle_alpha   90.00
_cell.angle_beta   90.00
_cell.angle_gamma   90.00
#
_symmetry.space_group_name_H-M   'P 1'
#
loop_
_entity.id
_entity.type
_entity.pdbx_description
1 polymer ?
#
loop_
_entity_poly.entity_id
_entity_poly.type
_entity_poly.pdbx_seq_one_letter_code
_entity_poly.pdbx_strand_id
1 'polypeptide(L)'
;MGFCATLLIYPVTFMVDRRRDEVDTGGKIILPPTVLDFMANQTLQYPMLFKLSNIENNVSTHCGVLEFIAEEGTFFAPTWMLEQLKVEAGSFIKVESATLPVATFSRFQPQQTNFLDISNPKAVLENQLRKYACLTVGDVIALSYNDKIYRLKVEEARPRDAVKIIECDMEVDFSAPEGYVDPKIEQQKQELEKNQSNTATVVHNSNRFRPFSGKGHRLDGKENKVTANEDAESDVPPVGIPDYDYKIGSIEFFRNERPVPTNTKEDAAQSFPGNGRSL
;
A
#
# COMPACT_ATOMS: atom_id res chain seq x y z
N MET A 1 9.44 4.88 -38.56
CA MET A 1 8.71 3.63 -38.26
C MET A 1 9.70 2.73 -37.55
N GLY A 2 9.36 2.21 -36.37
CA GLY A 2 10.22 1.27 -35.67
C GLY A 2 10.20 -0.12 -36.33
N PHE A 3 11.16 -0.94 -35.98
CA PHE A 3 11.17 -2.36 -36.32
C PHE A 3 9.97 -3.05 -35.65
N CYS A 4 9.27 -3.93 -36.39
CA CYS A 4 8.17 -4.74 -35.88
C CYS A 4 8.21 -6.10 -36.60
N ALA A 5 8.39 -7.18 -35.86
CA ALA A 5 8.37 -8.54 -36.37
C ALA A 5 7.62 -9.47 -35.42
N THR A 6 7.14 -10.60 -35.92
CA THR A 6 6.57 -11.66 -35.10
C THR A 6 7.54 -12.85 -35.14
N LEU A 7 8.04 -13.26 -33.98
CA LEU A 7 9.08 -14.28 -33.84
C LEU A 7 8.63 -15.35 -32.83
N LEU A 8 9.17 -16.55 -32.97
CA LEU A 8 8.94 -17.66 -32.03
C LEU A 8 9.81 -17.50 -30.78
N ILE A 9 9.20 -17.51 -29.61
CA ILE A 9 9.92 -17.43 -28.33
C ILE A 9 10.33 -18.82 -27.84
N TYR A 10 11.59 -18.98 -27.45
CA TYR A 10 12.07 -20.17 -26.76
C TYR A 10 12.80 -19.80 -25.47
N PRO A 11 12.74 -20.64 -24.43
CA PRO A 11 13.53 -20.41 -23.23
C PRO A 11 15.02 -20.64 -23.52
N VAL A 12 15.88 -19.86 -22.88
CA VAL A 12 17.35 -19.95 -23.05
C VAL A 12 17.90 -21.35 -22.72
N THR A 13 17.21 -22.13 -21.89
CA THR A 13 17.54 -23.53 -21.56
C THR A 13 17.56 -24.47 -22.77
N PHE A 14 16.88 -24.14 -23.88
CA PHE A 14 16.89 -24.95 -25.09
C PHE A 14 18.16 -24.77 -25.92
N MET A 15 18.98 -23.76 -25.61
CA MET A 15 20.24 -23.56 -26.29
C MET A 15 21.32 -24.50 -25.75
N VAL A 16 22.16 -25.02 -26.64
CA VAL A 16 23.18 -26.04 -26.32
C VAL A 16 24.36 -25.48 -25.48
N ASP A 17 24.57 -24.16 -25.45
CA ASP A 17 25.70 -23.55 -24.73
C ASP A 17 25.45 -23.37 -23.23
N ARG A 18 26.20 -24.12 -22.41
CA ARG A 18 26.16 -24.10 -20.93
C ARG A 18 26.62 -22.79 -20.24
N ARG A 19 26.91 -21.70 -20.97
CA ARG A 19 27.42 -20.44 -20.39
C ARG A 19 26.32 -19.45 -19.95
N ARG A 20 25.06 -19.87 -19.89
CA ARG A 20 23.91 -18.95 -19.95
C ARG A 20 23.05 -18.85 -18.69
N ASP A 21 23.46 -19.40 -17.55
CA ASP A 21 22.74 -19.17 -16.28
C ASP A 21 22.65 -17.67 -15.93
N GLU A 22 23.66 -16.89 -16.34
CA GLU A 22 23.67 -15.43 -16.23
C GLU A 22 22.61 -14.76 -17.12
N VAL A 23 22.30 -15.36 -18.28
CA VAL A 23 21.28 -14.88 -19.21
C VAL A 23 19.90 -15.18 -18.66
N ASP A 24 19.69 -16.36 -18.09
CA ASP A 24 18.40 -16.73 -17.48
C ASP A 24 18.08 -15.87 -16.25
N THR A 25 19.11 -15.41 -15.53
CA THR A 25 18.94 -14.42 -14.44
C THR A 25 18.86 -12.97 -14.94
N GLY A 26 19.16 -12.72 -16.21
CA GLY A 26 19.27 -11.39 -16.79
C GLY A 26 17.98 -10.88 -17.43
N GLY A 27 18.02 -9.62 -17.86
CA GLY A 27 16.95 -8.93 -18.61
C GLY A 27 17.22 -8.81 -20.11
N LYS A 28 18.03 -9.72 -20.66
CA LYS A 28 18.50 -9.64 -22.04
C LYS A 28 18.08 -10.86 -22.84
N ILE A 29 17.64 -10.62 -24.07
CA ILE A 29 17.20 -11.65 -25.02
C ILE A 29 18.23 -11.85 -26.13
N ILE A 30 18.14 -12.98 -26.81
CA ILE A 30 18.99 -13.30 -27.97
C ILE A 30 18.12 -13.29 -29.21
N LEU A 31 18.46 -12.42 -30.17
CA LEU A 31 17.69 -12.21 -31.39
C LEU A 31 18.42 -12.79 -32.61
N PRO A 32 17.73 -12.94 -33.76
CA PRO A 32 18.38 -13.35 -35.00
C PRO A 32 19.14 -12.18 -35.64
N PRO A 33 20.24 -12.44 -36.37
CA PRO A 33 21.07 -11.42 -37.02
C PRO A 33 20.28 -10.56 -38.02
N THR A 34 19.24 -11.13 -38.64
CA THR A 34 18.33 -10.42 -39.54
C THR A 34 17.73 -9.17 -38.88
N VAL A 35 17.43 -9.21 -37.57
CA VAL A 35 16.88 -8.05 -36.83
C VAL A 35 17.88 -6.91 -36.74
N LEU A 36 19.15 -7.23 -36.52
CA LEU A 36 20.22 -6.24 -36.48
C LEU A 36 20.39 -5.56 -37.84
N ASP A 37 20.37 -6.32 -38.93
CA ASP A 37 20.47 -5.77 -40.29
C ASP A 37 19.31 -4.84 -40.61
N PHE A 38 18.08 -5.20 -40.23
CA PHE A 38 16.92 -4.31 -40.37
C PHE A 38 17.06 -3.02 -39.55
N MET A 39 17.54 -3.11 -38.30
CA MET A 39 17.75 -1.93 -37.45
C MET A 39 18.92 -1.05 -37.92
N ALA A 40 19.99 -1.66 -38.45
CA ALA A 40 21.14 -0.95 -38.99
C ALA A 40 20.72 0.00 -40.12
N ASN A 41 19.75 -0.41 -40.92
CA ASN A 41 19.21 0.39 -42.03
C ASN A 41 18.27 1.53 -41.58
N GLN A 42 17.76 1.53 -40.35
CA GLN A 42 16.70 2.46 -39.89
C GLN A 42 17.17 3.54 -38.90
N THR A 43 18.48 3.68 -38.69
CA THR A 43 19.13 4.54 -37.66
C THR A 43 19.27 3.82 -36.33
N LEU A 44 20.46 3.30 -36.08
CA LEU A 44 20.85 2.68 -34.81
C LEU A 44 20.86 3.74 -33.70
N GLN A 45 19.90 3.64 -32.77
CA GLN A 45 19.97 4.35 -31.50
C GLN A 45 20.30 3.34 -30.40
N TYR A 46 21.41 3.58 -29.71
CA TYR A 46 21.81 2.79 -28.55
C TYR A 46 21.24 3.41 -27.26
N PRO A 47 20.86 2.59 -26.26
CA PRO A 47 20.80 1.13 -26.28
C PRO A 47 19.61 0.57 -27.07
N MET A 48 19.78 -0.61 -27.67
CA MET A 48 18.72 -1.30 -28.40
C MET A 48 17.74 -1.96 -27.42
N LEU A 49 16.53 -1.42 -27.34
CA LEU A 49 15.46 -1.94 -26.50
C LEU A 49 14.30 -2.43 -27.36
N PHE A 50 13.68 -3.50 -26.91
CA PHE A 50 12.58 -4.15 -27.59
C PHE A 50 11.39 -4.26 -26.65
N LYS A 51 10.20 -4.07 -27.22
CA LYS A 51 8.93 -4.37 -26.58
C LYS A 51 8.46 -5.71 -27.10
N LEU A 52 8.26 -6.65 -26.19
CA LEU A 52 7.60 -7.91 -26.46
C LEU A 52 6.14 -7.76 -26.11
N SER A 53 5.26 -8.13 -27.04
CA SER A 53 3.82 -8.11 -26.84
C SER A 53 3.24 -9.45 -27.21
N ASN A 54 2.52 -10.02 -26.25
CA ASN A 54 1.71 -11.21 -26.47
C ASN A 54 0.29 -10.77 -26.85
N ILE A 55 -0.15 -11.16 -28.04
CA ILE A 55 -1.47 -10.83 -28.59
C ILE A 55 -2.57 -11.60 -27.85
N GLU A 56 -2.29 -12.81 -27.35
CA GLU A 56 -3.28 -13.68 -26.72
C GLU A 56 -3.64 -13.20 -25.32
N ASN A 57 -2.64 -12.84 -24.52
CA ASN A 57 -2.83 -12.43 -23.12
C ASN A 57 -2.89 -10.91 -22.93
N ASN A 58 -2.70 -10.11 -23.99
CA ASN A 58 -2.57 -8.65 -23.94
C ASN A 58 -1.52 -8.16 -22.92
N VAL A 59 -0.49 -8.98 -22.67
CA VAL A 59 0.63 -8.63 -21.80
C VAL A 59 1.78 -8.13 -22.67
N SER A 60 2.42 -7.05 -22.23
CA SER A 60 3.63 -6.55 -22.87
C SER A 60 4.73 -6.28 -21.84
N THR A 61 5.95 -6.71 -22.17
CA THR A 61 7.16 -6.47 -21.39
C THR A 61 8.20 -5.79 -22.27
N HIS A 62 9.14 -5.10 -21.65
CA HIS A 62 10.29 -4.53 -22.35
C HIS A 62 11.54 -5.33 -22.00
N CYS A 63 12.45 -5.50 -22.96
CA CYS A 63 13.70 -6.21 -22.76
C CYS A 63 14.84 -5.58 -23.57
N GLY A 64 16.07 -5.80 -23.12
CA GLY A 64 17.26 -5.49 -23.91
C GLY A 64 17.70 -6.67 -24.76
N VAL A 65 18.56 -6.42 -25.74
CA VAL A 65 19.25 -7.49 -26.48
C VAL A 65 20.62 -7.77 -25.88
N LEU A 66 20.99 -9.05 -25.80
CA LEU A 66 22.34 -9.50 -25.46
C LEU A 66 23.19 -9.59 -26.72
N GLU A 67 22.78 -10.49 -27.63
CA GLU A 67 23.52 -10.86 -28.83
C GLU A 67 22.55 -11.26 -29.96
N PHE A 68 23.06 -11.23 -31.18
CA PHE A 68 22.32 -11.58 -32.39
C PHE A 68 22.83 -12.89 -33.01
N ILE A 69 22.55 -14.01 -32.34
CA ILE A 69 23.02 -15.35 -32.73
C ILE A 69 21.89 -16.38 -32.87
N ALA A 70 20.62 -15.99 -32.69
CA ALA A 70 19.50 -16.91 -32.83
C ALA A 70 19.24 -17.28 -34.30
N GLU A 71 18.57 -18.42 -34.51
CA GLU A 71 18.11 -18.85 -35.82
C GLU A 71 16.99 -17.94 -36.33
N GLU A 72 16.93 -17.72 -37.64
CA GLU A 72 15.95 -16.84 -38.27
C GLU A 72 14.51 -17.25 -37.91
N GLY A 73 13.68 -16.27 -37.56
CA GLY A 73 12.29 -16.50 -37.14
C GLY A 73 12.12 -16.94 -35.68
N THR A 74 13.21 -17.14 -34.93
CA THR A 74 13.18 -17.52 -33.52
C THR A 74 14.00 -16.55 -32.66
N PHE A 75 13.69 -16.47 -31.36
CA PHE A 75 14.50 -15.75 -30.39
C PHE A 75 14.45 -16.46 -29.04
N PHE A 76 15.50 -16.26 -28.24
CA PHE A 76 15.59 -16.84 -26.91
C PHE A 76 15.40 -15.78 -25.84
N ALA A 77 14.62 -16.11 -24.83
CA ALA A 77 14.37 -15.24 -23.68
C ALA A 77 14.55 -16.02 -22.36
N PRO A 78 14.88 -15.31 -21.27
CA PRO A 78 14.94 -15.89 -19.94
C PRO A 78 13.62 -16.55 -19.53
N THR A 79 13.70 -17.61 -18.74
CA THR A 79 12.53 -18.42 -18.33
C THR A 79 11.47 -17.57 -17.60
N TRP A 80 11.90 -16.65 -16.74
CA TRP A 80 10.99 -15.75 -16.02
C TRP A 80 10.21 -14.82 -16.97
N MET A 81 10.76 -14.48 -18.14
CA MET A 81 10.11 -13.63 -19.13
C MET A 81 8.98 -14.38 -19.87
N LEU A 82 9.16 -15.69 -20.09
CA LEU A 82 8.10 -16.55 -20.62
C LEU A 82 6.95 -16.68 -19.60
N GLU A 83 7.28 -16.87 -18.32
CA GLU A 83 6.29 -16.89 -17.23
C GLU A 83 5.51 -15.56 -17.18
N GLN A 84 6.20 -14.43 -17.29
CA GLN A 84 5.60 -13.09 -17.29
C GLN A 84 4.65 -12.88 -18.48
N LEU A 85 5.07 -13.28 -19.68
CA LEU A 85 4.25 -13.20 -20.90
C LEU A 85 3.14 -14.26 -20.96
N LYS A 86 3.15 -15.23 -20.04
CA LYS A 86 2.25 -16.39 -19.99
C LYS A 86 2.21 -17.14 -21.32
N VAL A 87 3.38 -17.40 -21.88
CA VAL A 87 3.54 -18.12 -23.15
C VAL A 87 4.34 -19.39 -22.97
N GLU A 88 4.06 -20.36 -23.83
CA GLU A 88 4.82 -21.58 -23.91
C GLU A 88 5.98 -21.43 -24.91
N ALA A 89 6.92 -22.37 -24.88
CA ALA A 89 8.01 -22.43 -25.85
C ALA A 89 7.43 -22.69 -27.26
N GLY A 90 7.87 -21.91 -28.25
CA GLY A 90 7.37 -21.98 -29.62
C GLY A 90 6.09 -21.15 -29.87
N SER A 91 5.68 -20.28 -28.95
CA SER A 91 4.59 -19.32 -29.21
C SER A 91 5.08 -18.12 -30.04
N PHE A 92 4.18 -17.53 -30.82
CA PHE A 92 4.46 -16.31 -31.57
C PHE A 92 4.33 -15.07 -30.67
N ILE A 93 5.41 -14.29 -30.56
CA ILE A 93 5.45 -13.02 -29.85
C ILE A 93 5.77 -11.90 -30.84
N LYS A 94 5.05 -10.78 -30.71
CA LYS A 94 5.31 -9.58 -31.49
C LYS A 94 6.42 -8.77 -30.81
N VAL A 95 7.52 -8.59 -31.53
CA VAL A 95 8.74 -7.88 -31.12
C VAL A 95 8.79 -6.54 -31.84
N GLU A 96 8.80 -5.45 -31.10
CA GLU A 96 8.86 -4.08 -31.62
C GLU A 96 10.08 -3.35 -31.07
N SER A 97 10.80 -2.56 -31.87
CA SER A 97 11.84 -1.67 -31.33
C SER A 97 11.17 -0.52 -30.56
N ALA A 98 11.63 -0.25 -29.34
CA ALA A 98 11.11 0.82 -28.50
C ALA A 98 12.23 1.71 -27.99
N THR A 99 11.98 3.02 -27.92
CA THR A 99 12.89 3.98 -27.26
C THR A 99 12.26 4.41 -25.94
N LEU A 100 12.95 4.12 -24.84
CA LEU A 100 12.47 4.41 -23.48
C LEU A 100 13.25 5.56 -22.83
N PRO A 101 12.59 6.40 -22.01
CA PRO A 101 13.26 7.43 -21.22
C PRO A 101 14.08 6.81 -20.08
N VAL A 102 15.08 7.54 -19.61
CA VAL A 102 15.88 7.17 -18.42
C VAL A 102 14.99 7.10 -17.20
N ALA A 103 15.13 6.03 -16.41
CA ALA A 103 14.47 5.90 -15.11
C ALA A 103 15.02 6.91 -14.11
N THR A 104 14.13 7.57 -13.38
CA THR A 104 14.51 8.46 -12.25
C THR A 104 14.18 7.84 -10.91
N PHE A 105 13.07 7.09 -10.84
CA PHE A 105 12.59 6.44 -9.65
C PHE A 105 11.94 5.11 -10.01
N SER A 106 12.16 4.09 -9.19
CA SER A 106 11.51 2.79 -9.32
C SER A 106 11.21 2.21 -7.94
N ARG A 107 10.00 1.67 -7.80
CA ARG A 107 9.53 1.01 -6.58
C ARG A 107 9.33 -0.46 -6.85
N PHE A 108 9.96 -1.30 -6.03
CA PHE A 108 9.89 -2.74 -6.14
C PHE A 108 9.18 -3.35 -4.95
N GLN A 109 8.31 -4.31 -5.23
CA GLN A 109 7.61 -5.12 -4.26
C GLN A 109 8.19 -6.53 -4.23
N PRO A 110 8.87 -6.94 -3.16
CA PRO A 110 9.32 -8.33 -3.00
C PRO A 110 8.11 -9.27 -2.91
N GLN A 111 8.12 -10.36 -3.66
CA GLN A 111 7.05 -11.37 -3.60
C GLN A 111 7.25 -12.35 -2.44
N GLN A 112 8.47 -12.46 -1.91
CA GLN A 112 8.84 -13.39 -0.84
C GLN A 112 9.46 -12.65 0.34
N THR A 113 9.15 -13.12 1.55
CA THR A 113 9.76 -12.60 2.79
C THR A 113 11.26 -12.87 2.89
N ASN A 114 11.75 -13.90 2.18
CA ASN A 114 13.18 -14.23 2.12
C ASN A 114 14.06 -13.06 1.65
N PHE A 115 13.49 -12.08 0.95
CA PHE A 115 14.21 -10.88 0.53
C PHE A 115 14.56 -9.96 1.72
N LEU A 116 13.82 -10.01 2.83
CA LEU A 116 14.12 -9.25 4.06
C LEU A 116 15.36 -9.76 4.80
N ASP A 117 15.75 -11.03 4.59
CA ASP A 117 16.93 -11.62 5.23
C ASP A 117 18.25 -11.09 4.64
N ILE A 118 18.17 -10.34 3.52
CA ILE A 118 19.34 -9.76 2.86
C ILE A 118 19.81 -8.54 3.66
N SER A 119 21.08 -8.55 4.09
CA SER A 119 21.64 -7.44 4.89
C SER A 119 21.63 -6.10 4.15
N ASN A 120 21.83 -6.11 2.83
CA ASN A 120 21.87 -4.92 1.98
C ASN A 120 21.04 -5.11 0.68
N PRO A 121 19.70 -4.99 0.74
CA PRO A 121 18.83 -5.26 -0.41
C PRO A 121 19.03 -4.25 -1.56
N LYS A 122 19.33 -2.97 -1.25
CA LYS A 122 19.59 -1.93 -2.25
C LYS A 122 20.80 -2.25 -3.13
N ALA A 123 21.94 -2.57 -2.51
CA ALA A 123 23.17 -2.88 -3.24
C ALA A 123 23.06 -4.16 -4.09
N VAL A 124 22.35 -5.18 -3.58
CA VAL A 124 22.08 -6.40 -4.34
C VAL A 124 21.23 -6.08 -5.57
N LEU A 125 20.18 -5.27 -5.38
CA LEU A 125 19.32 -4.88 -6.49
C LEU A 125 20.09 -4.08 -7.54
N GLU A 126 20.87 -3.06 -7.15
CA GLU A 126 21.68 -2.26 -8.08
C GLU A 126 22.64 -3.13 -8.91
N ASN A 127 23.32 -4.08 -8.27
CA ASN A 127 24.23 -4.98 -8.97
C ASN A 127 23.49 -5.89 -9.97
N GLN A 128 22.31 -6.40 -9.60
CA GLN A 128 21.53 -7.24 -10.50
C GLN A 128 20.85 -6.44 -11.60
N LEU A 129 20.37 -5.23 -11.32
CA LEU A 129 19.75 -4.34 -12.30
C LEU A 129 20.70 -3.96 -13.43
N ARG A 130 22.03 -4.01 -13.23
CA ARG A 130 23.01 -3.89 -14.32
C ARG A 130 22.85 -4.96 -15.41
N LYS A 131 22.27 -6.12 -15.08
CA LYS A 131 21.94 -7.19 -16.05
C LYS A 131 20.65 -6.91 -16.82
N TYR A 132 19.83 -5.99 -16.33
CA TYR A 132 18.57 -5.58 -16.94
C TYR A 132 18.76 -4.29 -17.74
N ALA A 133 18.12 -4.21 -18.90
CA ALA A 133 18.23 -3.04 -19.76
C ALA A 133 17.09 -2.02 -19.51
N CYS A 134 15.94 -2.54 -19.11
CA CYS A 134 14.70 -1.80 -18.95
C CYS A 134 13.83 -2.46 -17.89
N LEU A 135 12.86 -1.68 -17.41
CA LEU A 135 11.84 -2.11 -16.46
C LEU A 135 10.48 -1.65 -16.97
N THR A 136 9.48 -2.52 -16.83
CA THR A 136 8.07 -2.16 -17.04
C THR A 136 7.33 -2.30 -15.71
N VAL A 137 6.44 -1.37 -15.43
CA VAL A 137 5.49 -1.47 -14.31
C VAL A 137 4.63 -2.73 -14.49
N GLY A 138 4.50 -3.50 -13.41
CA GLY A 138 3.81 -4.79 -13.39
C GLY A 138 4.68 -5.99 -13.71
N ASP A 139 5.94 -5.79 -14.15
CA ASP A 139 6.84 -6.90 -14.43
C ASP A 139 7.37 -7.57 -13.16
N VAL A 140 7.41 -8.90 -13.16
CA VAL A 140 8.04 -9.69 -12.09
C VAL A 140 9.44 -10.11 -12.56
N ILE A 141 10.46 -9.42 -12.06
CA ILE A 141 11.86 -9.71 -12.37
C ILE A 141 12.43 -10.77 -11.42
N ALA A 142 13.35 -11.59 -11.92
CA ALA A 142 13.99 -12.66 -11.16
C ALA A 142 15.48 -12.34 -10.89
N LEU A 143 15.86 -12.29 -9.62
CA LEU A 143 17.22 -11.95 -9.19
C LEU A 143 17.87 -13.17 -8.55
N SER A 144 19.03 -13.61 -9.06
CA SER A 144 19.82 -14.64 -8.40
C SER A 144 20.80 -13.99 -7.42
N TYR A 145 20.66 -14.32 -6.14
CA TYR A 145 21.59 -13.90 -5.08
C TYR A 145 21.81 -15.04 -4.09
N ASN A 146 23.07 -15.35 -3.81
CA ASN A 146 23.47 -16.41 -2.86
C ASN A 146 22.79 -17.76 -3.19
N ASP A 147 22.84 -18.15 -4.47
CA ASP A 147 22.22 -19.36 -5.04
C ASP A 147 20.70 -19.48 -4.85
N LYS A 148 20.02 -18.37 -4.57
CA LYS A 148 18.56 -18.28 -4.46
C LYS A 148 18.01 -17.28 -5.48
N ILE A 149 16.89 -17.65 -6.11
CA ILE A 149 16.16 -16.79 -7.03
C ILE A 149 15.07 -16.05 -6.26
N TYR A 150 15.18 -14.72 -6.20
CA TYR A 150 14.19 -13.83 -5.61
C TYR A 150 13.33 -13.22 -6.72
N ARG A 151 12.02 -13.21 -6.54
CA ARG A 151 11.08 -12.56 -7.46
C ARG A 151 10.65 -11.21 -6.89
N LEU A 152 10.82 -10.15 -7.66
CA LEU A 152 10.39 -8.80 -7.30
C LEU A 152 9.48 -8.26 -8.40
N LYS A 153 8.35 -7.69 -7.99
CA LYS A 153 7.41 -7.05 -8.88
C LYS A 153 7.73 -5.55 -8.94
N VAL A 154 7.78 -4.98 -10.13
CA VAL A 154 7.87 -3.54 -10.32
C VAL A 154 6.49 -2.93 -10.07
N GLU A 155 6.36 -2.15 -9.00
CA GLU A 155 5.09 -1.52 -8.62
C GLU A 155 4.92 -0.16 -9.30
N GLU A 156 5.99 0.63 -9.37
CA GLU A 156 5.98 1.97 -9.97
C GLU A 156 7.32 2.25 -10.65
N ALA A 157 7.28 2.97 -11.78
CA ALA A 157 8.46 3.50 -12.46
C ALA A 157 8.18 4.93 -12.97
N ARG A 158 9.18 5.80 -12.91
CA ARG A 158 9.11 7.18 -13.41
C ARG A 158 10.26 7.47 -14.38
N PRO A 159 10.02 8.25 -15.45
CA PRO A 159 8.84 9.10 -15.72
C PRO A 159 7.67 8.42 -16.45
N ARG A 160 7.78 7.14 -16.80
CA ARG A 160 6.81 6.41 -17.62
C ARG A 160 6.72 4.97 -17.14
N ASP A 161 5.67 4.24 -17.53
CA ASP A 161 5.49 2.85 -17.11
C ASP A 161 6.60 1.92 -17.61
N ALA A 162 7.26 2.29 -18.72
CA ALA A 162 8.41 1.60 -19.26
C ALA A 162 9.61 2.55 -19.30
N VAL A 163 10.71 2.15 -18.66
CA VAL A 163 11.91 2.98 -18.51
C VAL A 163 13.17 2.19 -18.83
N LYS A 164 14.22 2.88 -19.29
CA LYS A 164 15.57 2.31 -19.44
C LYS A 164 16.39 2.57 -18.18
N ILE A 165 17.20 1.59 -17.80
CA ILE A 165 17.99 1.59 -16.56
C ILE A 165 19.49 1.35 -16.79
N ILE A 166 19.92 1.33 -18.06
CA ILE A 166 21.33 1.12 -18.42
C ILE A 166 22.13 2.35 -17.99
N GLU A 167 23.13 2.16 -17.11
CA GLU A 167 24.06 3.20 -16.64
C GLU A 167 23.35 4.43 -16.05
N CYS A 168 22.20 4.21 -15.40
CA CYS A 168 21.40 5.27 -14.80
C CYS A 168 21.43 5.18 -13.28
N ASP A 169 21.66 6.31 -12.62
CA ASP A 169 21.51 6.45 -11.17
C ASP A 169 20.04 6.81 -10.89
N MET A 170 19.23 5.80 -10.56
CA MET A 170 17.82 5.98 -10.18
C MET A 170 17.62 5.71 -8.70
N GLU A 171 16.63 6.39 -8.12
CA GLU A 171 16.22 6.10 -6.76
C GLU A 171 15.41 4.80 -6.71
N VAL A 172 15.82 3.90 -5.82
CA VAL A 172 15.16 2.62 -5.56
C VAL A 172 14.46 2.68 -4.21
N ASP A 173 13.16 2.39 -4.23
CA ASP A 173 12.34 2.21 -3.03
C ASP A 173 11.74 0.79 -2.97
N PHE A 174 11.45 0.33 -1.77
CA PHE A 174 10.86 -1.00 -1.52
C PHE A 174 9.50 -0.86 -0.84
N SER A 175 8.50 -1.53 -1.38
CA SER A 175 7.22 -1.73 -0.70
C SER A 175 7.21 -2.99 0.16
N ALA A 176 6.27 -3.04 1.09
CA ALA A 176 6.05 -4.23 1.90
C ALA A 176 5.67 -5.43 1.01
N PRO A 177 6.17 -6.65 1.32
CA PRO A 177 5.84 -7.84 0.56
C PRO A 177 4.34 -8.15 0.56
N GLU A 178 3.84 -8.81 -0.48
CA GLU A 178 2.47 -9.36 -0.48
C GLU A 178 2.31 -10.37 0.69
N GLY A 179 1.41 -10.09 1.62
CA GLY A 179 1.11 -10.97 2.76
C GLY A 179 1.98 -10.77 4.02
N TYR A 180 2.89 -9.79 4.06
CA TYR A 180 3.61 -9.47 5.29
C TYR A 180 2.72 -8.68 6.26
N VAL A 181 2.29 -9.33 7.34
CA VAL A 181 1.76 -8.63 8.51
C VAL A 181 2.95 -8.25 9.38
N ASP A 182 3.23 -6.95 9.48
CA ASP A 182 4.33 -6.48 10.31
C ASP A 182 4.07 -6.88 11.77
N PRO A 183 4.95 -7.67 12.42
CA PRO A 183 4.76 -8.04 13.81
C PRO A 183 4.74 -6.81 14.73
N LYS A 184 5.26 -5.65 14.29
CA LYS A 184 5.13 -4.38 15.02
C LYS A 184 3.73 -3.78 14.90
N ILE A 185 3.04 -3.97 13.76
CA ILE A 185 1.64 -3.57 13.61
C ILE A 185 0.75 -4.51 14.41
N GLU A 186 1.06 -5.82 14.45
CA GLU A 186 0.38 -6.74 15.37
C GLU A 186 0.68 -6.42 16.83
N GLN A 187 1.91 -6.06 17.20
CA GLN A 187 2.23 -5.66 18.58
C GLN A 187 1.56 -4.34 18.94
N GLN A 188 1.52 -3.35 18.05
CA GLN A 188 0.78 -2.11 18.27
C GLN A 188 -0.73 -2.34 18.30
N LYS A 189 -1.26 -3.21 17.44
CA LYS A 189 -2.68 -3.59 17.43
C LYS A 189 -3.04 -4.40 18.68
N GLN A 190 -2.17 -5.30 19.13
CA GLN A 190 -2.29 -6.05 20.38
C GLN A 190 -2.06 -5.17 21.61
N GLU A 191 -1.28 -4.09 21.52
CA GLU A 191 -1.13 -3.08 22.59
C GLU A 191 -2.34 -2.14 22.64
N LEU A 192 -2.91 -1.76 21.49
CA LEU A 192 -4.20 -1.06 21.41
C LEU A 192 -5.36 -1.96 21.88
N GLU A 193 -5.35 -3.23 21.52
CA GLU A 193 -6.35 -4.22 21.94
C GLU A 193 -6.15 -4.64 23.41
N LYS A 194 -4.92 -4.71 23.94
CA LYS A 194 -4.66 -4.87 25.39
C LYS A 194 -5.07 -3.64 26.20
N ASN A 195 -4.90 -2.45 25.63
CA ASN A 195 -5.43 -1.23 26.23
C ASN A 195 -6.96 -1.13 26.13
N GLN A 196 -7.60 -1.85 25.18
CA GLN A 196 -9.06 -1.97 25.10
C GLN A 196 -9.63 -3.17 25.88
N SER A 197 -8.85 -4.23 26.12
CA SER A 197 -9.30 -5.42 26.85
C SER A 197 -9.31 -5.24 28.38
N ASN A 198 -8.79 -4.12 28.88
CA ASN A 198 -8.99 -3.71 30.28
C ASN A 198 -10.27 -2.89 30.49
N THR A 199 -11.13 -2.72 29.48
CA THR A 199 -12.43 -2.04 29.64
C THR A 199 -13.62 -2.91 29.22
N ALA A 200 -13.59 -4.21 29.51
CA ALA A 200 -14.79 -5.05 29.43
C ALA A 200 -14.79 -6.22 30.43
N THR A 201 -14.67 -5.93 31.73
CA THR A 201 -15.37 -6.74 32.75
C THR A 201 -15.81 -5.83 33.87
N VAL A 202 -17.12 -5.76 34.07
CA VAL A 202 -17.81 -4.94 35.06
C VAL A 202 -17.33 -5.29 36.46
N VAL A 203 -16.62 -4.36 37.10
CA VAL A 203 -16.70 -4.16 38.55
C VAL A 203 -16.80 -2.66 38.79
N HIS A 204 -18.05 -2.22 38.97
CA HIS A 204 -18.48 -1.16 39.88
C HIS A 204 -17.37 -0.24 40.42
N ASN A 205 -17.12 0.90 39.77
CA ASN A 205 -16.41 2.01 40.42
C ASN A 205 -16.66 3.35 39.69
N SER A 206 -17.67 4.08 40.17
CA SER A 206 -17.55 5.45 40.70
C SER A 206 -16.69 6.51 39.99
N ASN A 207 -16.40 6.45 38.69
CA ASN A 207 -15.59 7.48 38.01
C ASN A 207 -16.19 7.96 36.68
N ARG A 208 -17.47 8.36 36.73
CA ARG A 208 -18.01 9.32 35.75
C ARG A 208 -17.30 10.65 35.97
N PHE A 209 -16.68 11.22 34.93
CA PHE A 209 -16.04 12.55 35.02
C PHE A 209 -17.10 13.59 35.41
N ARG A 210 -17.09 14.01 36.68
CA ARG A 210 -17.95 15.07 37.21
C ARG A 210 -17.11 16.35 37.33
N PRO A 211 -17.24 17.32 36.41
CA PRO A 211 -16.53 18.58 36.57
C PRO A 211 -16.97 19.24 37.89
N PHE A 212 -16.00 19.74 38.65
CA PHE A 212 -16.18 20.37 39.97
C PHE A 212 -16.61 19.46 41.14
N SER A 213 -16.10 18.22 41.20
CA SER A 213 -16.33 17.31 42.34
C SER A 213 -15.58 17.67 43.65
N GLY A 214 -14.87 18.80 43.67
CA GLY A 214 -14.08 19.23 44.82
C GLY A 214 -14.95 19.80 45.95
N LYS A 215 -14.71 19.36 47.19
CA LYS A 215 -15.32 19.97 48.39
C LYS A 215 -14.67 21.34 48.65
N GLY A 216 -15.44 22.42 48.54
CA GLY A 216 -14.95 23.78 48.78
C GLY A 216 -14.60 24.01 50.26
N HIS A 217 -13.42 24.59 50.51
CA HIS A 217 -12.94 24.95 51.85
C HIS A 217 -13.14 26.45 52.14
N ARG A 218 -13.63 26.78 53.33
CA ARG A 218 -13.77 28.16 53.81
C ARG A 218 -12.47 28.60 54.49
N LEU A 219 -11.97 29.79 54.18
CA LEU A 219 -10.72 30.33 54.73
C LEU A 219 -10.81 30.73 56.22
N ASP A 220 -12.02 30.82 56.78
CA ASP A 220 -12.30 31.16 58.20
C ASP A 220 -12.25 29.97 59.18
N GLY A 221 -11.81 28.78 58.74
CA GLY A 221 -11.52 27.65 59.66
C GLY A 221 -12.70 26.98 60.36
N LYS A 222 -13.96 27.30 59.98
CA LYS A 222 -15.16 26.62 60.50
C LYS A 222 -15.74 25.64 59.47
N GLU A 223 -16.13 24.45 59.93
CA GLU A 223 -16.62 23.36 59.08
C GLU A 223 -17.99 23.66 58.46
N ASN A 224 -18.16 23.26 57.19
CA ASN A 224 -19.41 23.40 56.44
C ASN A 224 -20.34 22.21 56.75
N LYS A 225 -21.51 22.49 57.33
CA LYS A 225 -22.63 21.51 57.38
C LYS A 225 -23.37 21.51 56.05
N VAL A 226 -23.08 20.54 55.17
CA VAL A 226 -23.99 20.17 54.07
C VAL A 226 -24.17 18.66 54.09
N THR A 227 -25.37 18.24 54.47
CA THR A 227 -25.90 16.89 54.36
C THR A 227 -26.02 16.54 52.88
N ALA A 228 -25.39 15.44 52.45
CA ALA A 228 -25.55 14.93 51.10
C ALA A 228 -26.92 14.26 50.98
N ASN A 229 -27.76 14.73 50.05
CA ASN A 229 -28.92 13.96 49.59
C ASN A 229 -28.41 12.96 48.55
N GLU A 230 -28.66 11.68 48.80
CA GLU A 230 -28.48 10.58 47.86
C GLU A 230 -29.55 10.64 46.76
N ASP A 231 -29.07 10.52 45.53
CA ASP A 231 -29.67 9.89 44.35
C ASP A 231 -31.05 10.34 43.83
N ALA A 232 -31.00 11.14 42.76
CA ALA A 232 -31.99 11.10 41.69
C ALA A 232 -31.23 10.91 40.36
N GLU A 233 -31.09 9.65 39.96
CA GLU A 233 -30.46 9.24 38.70
C GLU A 233 -31.44 9.53 37.55
N SER A 234 -31.12 10.52 36.71
CA SER A 234 -31.78 10.68 35.42
C SER A 234 -30.93 9.94 34.38
N ASP A 235 -31.40 8.77 33.97
CA ASP A 235 -30.83 8.00 32.86
C ASP A 235 -31.07 8.76 31.56
N VAL A 236 -30.10 9.61 31.20
CA VAL A 236 -30.04 10.19 29.86
C VAL A 236 -29.13 9.28 29.02
N PRO A 237 -29.65 8.60 28.00
CA PRO A 237 -28.84 7.71 27.17
C PRO A 237 -27.74 8.49 26.42
N PRO A 238 -26.60 7.85 26.15
CA PRO A 238 -25.45 8.50 25.51
C PRO A 238 -25.79 9.00 24.10
N VAL A 239 -25.50 10.27 23.84
CA VAL A 239 -25.73 10.91 22.53
C VAL A 239 -24.80 10.29 21.48
N GLY A 240 -25.37 9.88 20.34
CA GLY A 240 -24.61 9.40 19.18
C GLY A 240 -24.52 7.88 19.02
N ILE A 241 -25.13 7.11 19.92
CA ILE A 241 -25.26 5.65 19.76
C ILE A 241 -26.67 5.37 19.20
N PRO A 242 -26.80 4.74 18.02
CA PRO A 242 -28.09 4.32 17.49
C PRO A 242 -28.76 3.31 18.42
N ASP A 243 -30.07 3.41 18.60
CA ASP A 243 -30.84 2.41 19.34
C ASP A 243 -30.96 1.12 18.49
N TYR A 244 -30.24 0.08 18.90
CA TYR A 244 -30.19 -1.20 18.19
C TYR A 244 -31.38 -2.12 18.53
N ASP A 245 -32.20 -1.77 19.53
CA ASP A 245 -33.40 -2.53 19.95
C ASP A 245 -34.72 -1.91 19.44
N TYR A 246 -34.64 -0.98 18.48
CA TYR A 246 -35.79 -0.30 17.90
C TYR A 246 -36.82 -1.26 17.26
N LYS A 247 -38.09 -1.09 17.62
CA LYS A 247 -39.23 -1.81 17.02
C LYS A 247 -39.99 -0.90 16.07
N ILE A 248 -40.18 -1.35 14.83
CA ILE A 248 -40.95 -0.64 13.80
C ILE A 248 -42.38 -0.36 14.29
N GLY A 249 -42.74 0.92 14.38
CA GLY A 249 -44.10 1.39 14.70
C GLY A 249 -44.18 2.42 15.84
N SER A 250 -43.13 2.59 16.65
CA SER A 250 -43.09 3.55 17.75
C SER A 250 -41.76 4.29 17.78
N ILE A 251 -41.74 5.56 17.37
CA ILE A 251 -40.57 6.43 17.50
C ILE A 251 -40.71 7.22 18.81
N GLU A 252 -39.78 7.02 19.74
CA GLU A 252 -39.75 7.73 21.02
C GLU A 252 -38.78 8.92 20.95
N PHE A 253 -39.24 10.09 21.42
CA PHE A 253 -38.43 11.31 21.47
C PHE A 253 -38.05 11.63 22.92
N PHE A 254 -36.76 11.53 23.25
CA PHE A 254 -36.26 11.95 24.56
C PHE A 254 -36.14 13.47 24.63
N ARG A 255 -37.06 14.14 25.34
CA ARG A 255 -36.93 15.56 25.71
C ARG A 255 -36.61 15.65 27.20
N ASN A 256 -35.50 16.32 27.53
CA ASN A 256 -35.21 16.66 28.91
C ASN A 256 -36.12 17.81 29.36
N GLU A 257 -37.18 17.50 30.09
CA GLU A 257 -37.94 18.51 30.83
C GLU A 257 -37.19 18.86 32.12
N ARG A 258 -36.85 20.13 32.31
CA ARG A 258 -36.25 20.59 33.57
C ARG A 258 -37.35 20.77 34.61
N PRO A 259 -37.26 20.13 35.79
CA PRO A 259 -38.19 20.42 36.88
C PRO A 259 -37.92 21.81 37.45
N VAL A 260 -38.98 22.60 37.63
CA VAL A 260 -38.94 23.91 38.29
C VAL A 260 -38.76 23.69 39.79
N PRO A 261 -37.78 24.34 40.46
CA PRO A 261 -37.54 24.10 41.88
C PRO A 261 -38.66 24.68 42.73
N THR A 262 -39.38 23.82 43.44
CA THR A 262 -40.34 24.20 44.48
C THR A 262 -39.56 24.42 45.78
N ASN A 263 -39.28 25.68 46.11
CA ASN A 263 -38.84 26.06 47.46
C ASN A 263 -39.83 27.09 47.99
N THR A 264 -40.91 26.62 48.60
CA THR A 264 -41.79 27.45 49.41
C THR A 264 -41.20 27.54 50.82
N LYS A 265 -40.49 28.63 51.11
CA LYS A 265 -40.60 29.24 52.43
C LYS A 265 -41.56 30.41 52.26
N GLU A 266 -42.67 30.34 52.99
CA GLU A 266 -43.56 31.48 53.20
C GLU A 266 -42.76 32.58 53.92
N ASP A 267 -42.33 33.59 53.18
CA ASP A 267 -42.30 34.94 53.71
C ASP A 267 -43.38 35.71 52.96
N ALA A 268 -44.37 36.20 53.69
CA ALA A 268 -45.50 36.95 53.17
C ALA A 268 -45.02 38.27 52.55
N ALA A 269 -44.69 38.24 51.25
CA ALA A 269 -44.49 39.45 50.46
C ALA A 269 -45.85 39.94 49.96
N GLN A 270 -46.48 40.84 50.73
CA GLN A 270 -47.58 41.66 50.23
C GLN A 270 -47.11 42.40 48.98
N SER A 271 -47.80 42.17 47.86
CA SER A 271 -47.57 42.90 46.62
C SER A 271 -47.85 44.39 46.85
N PHE A 272 -46.85 45.25 46.62
CA PHE A 272 -47.09 46.69 46.55
C PHE A 272 -47.76 47.03 45.22
N PRO A 273 -48.97 47.63 45.22
CA PRO A 273 -49.63 48.07 43.99
C PRO A 273 -49.01 49.40 43.56
N GLY A 274 -48.14 49.36 42.55
CA GLY A 274 -47.51 50.55 41.98
C GLY A 274 -48.07 50.88 40.60
N ASN A 275 -49.15 51.66 40.54
CA ASN A 275 -49.54 52.32 39.30
C ASN A 275 -48.45 53.33 38.90
N GLY A 276 -48.00 53.27 37.65
CA GLY A 276 -47.07 54.23 37.07
C GLY A 276 -47.59 55.65 37.21
N ARG A 277 -46.72 56.56 37.64
CA ARG A 277 -47.06 57.96 37.85
C ARG A 277 -46.66 58.76 36.62
N SER A 278 -47.62 59.46 36.01
CA SER A 278 -47.32 60.49 35.03
C SER A 278 -46.97 61.81 35.72
N LEU A 279 -45.92 62.44 35.16
CA LEU A 279 -45.29 63.74 35.44
C LEU A 279 -44.49 63.86 36.75
#